data_AF-A0A1Z4VTQ9-F1
#
_entry.id   AF-A0A1Z4VTQ9-F1
#
_cell.length_a   1.000
_cell.length_b   1.000
_cell.length_c   1.000
_cell.angle_alpha   90.00
_cell.angle_beta   90.00
_cell.angle_gamma   90.00
#
_symmetry.space_group_name_H-M   'P 1'
#
loop_
_entity.id
_entity.type
_entity.pdbx_description
1 polymer ?
#
loop_
_entity_poly.entity_id
_entity_poly.type
_entity_poly.pdbx_seq_one_letter_code
_entity_poly.pdbx_strand_id
1 'polypeptide(L)'
;MVAAYWLMFRSISVHIDPVVMLSQAVANVAGILVPFAPAGLGVREAAGAGYLMTQIPDAGAALVYASMARAWSFCVEVIVFLTGLLIRSRLYSKD
;
A
#
# COMPACT_ATOMS: atom_id res chain seq x y z
N MET A 1 -4.22 4.99 1.99
CA MET A 1 -3.36 3.78 1.91
C MET A 1 -3.90 2.61 2.70
N VAL A 2 -4.05 2.74 4.03
CA VAL A 2 -4.58 1.67 4.90
C VAL A 2 -5.92 1.10 4.41
N ALA A 3 -6.85 1.97 4.00
CA ALA A 3 -8.14 1.57 3.42
C ALA A 3 -8.01 0.84 2.06
N ALA A 4 -7.01 1.17 1.24
CA ALA A 4 -6.79 0.53 -0.06
C ALA A 4 -6.27 -0.91 0.11
N TYR A 5 -5.36 -1.12 1.06
CA TYR A 5 -4.91 -2.45 1.46
C TYR A 5 -6.07 -3.29 2.01
N TRP A 6 -6.91 -2.69 2.86
CA TRP A 6 -8.11 -3.37 3.38
C TRP A 6 -9.02 -3.88 2.28
N LEU A 7 -9.33 -3.02 1.31
CA LEU A 7 -10.22 -3.33 0.19
C LEU A 7 -9.62 -4.43 -0.69
N MET A 8 -8.31 -4.40 -0.93
CA MET A 8 -7.64 -5.45 -1.70
C MET A 8 -7.75 -6.80 -0.98
N PHE A 9 -7.40 -6.90 0.31
CA PHE A 9 -7.46 -8.16 1.03
C PHE A 9 -8.88 -8.71 1.16
N ARG A 10 -9.86 -7.82 1.36
CA ARG A 10 -11.28 -8.19 1.28
C ARG A 10 -11.68 -8.70 -0.11
N SER A 11 -11.17 -8.12 -1.18
CA SER A 11 -11.48 -8.57 -2.55
C SER A 11 -10.94 -9.96 -2.89
N ILE A 12 -9.85 -10.39 -2.23
CA ILE A 12 -9.29 -11.74 -2.38
C ILE A 12 -9.76 -12.70 -1.27
N SER A 13 -10.81 -12.34 -0.52
CA SER A 13 -11.38 -13.11 0.60
C SER A 13 -10.42 -13.40 1.76
N VAL A 14 -9.29 -12.67 1.82
CA VAL A 14 -8.32 -12.78 2.91
C VAL A 14 -8.74 -11.85 4.04
N HIS A 15 -9.04 -12.42 5.20
CA HIS A 15 -9.42 -11.68 6.39
C HIS A 15 -8.16 -11.30 7.17
N ILE A 16 -7.71 -10.06 6.99
CA ILE A 16 -6.51 -9.56 7.66
C ILE A 16 -6.86 -8.89 8.98
N ASP A 17 -6.05 -9.21 10.00
CA ASP A 17 -6.14 -8.62 11.33
C ASP A 17 -5.86 -7.09 11.26
N PRO A 18 -6.68 -6.24 11.91
CA PRO A 18 -6.44 -4.80 12.01
C PRO A 18 -5.02 -4.41 12.45
N VAL A 19 -4.33 -5.26 13.23
CA VAL A 19 -2.94 -5.04 13.64
C VAL A 19 -1.99 -4.99 12.44
N VAL A 20 -2.23 -5.79 11.39
CA VAL A 20 -1.45 -5.77 10.14
C VAL A 20 -1.63 -4.47 9.38
N MET A 21 -2.81 -3.89 9.48
CA MET A 21 -3.09 -2.60 8.86
C MET A 21 -2.29 -1.47 9.52
N LEU A 22 -2.13 -1.56 10.85
CA LEU A 22 -1.33 -0.62 11.63
C LEU A 22 0.17 -0.81 11.38
N SER A 23 0.67 -2.06 11.30
CA SER A 23 2.08 -2.31 10.97
C SER A 23 2.43 -1.76 9.58
N GLN A 24 1.50 -1.81 8.63
CA GLN A 24 1.70 -1.20 7.31
C GLN A 24 1.70 0.33 7.35
N ALA A 25 0.92 0.95 8.24
CA ALA A 25 0.98 2.40 8.48
C ALA A 25 2.33 2.82 9.09
N VAL A 26 2.83 2.04 10.06
CA VAL A 26 4.16 2.26 10.68
C VAL A 26 5.28 2.06 9.67
N ALA A 27 5.23 0.98 8.88
CA ALA A 27 6.18 0.74 7.80
C ALA A 27 6.11 1.82 6.72
N ASN A 28 4.94 2.43 6.51
CA ASN A 28 4.80 3.56 5.62
C ASN A 28 5.58 4.79 6.12
N VAL A 29 5.43 5.12 7.40
CA VAL A 29 6.18 6.22 8.02
C VAL A 29 7.67 5.90 8.06
N ALA A 30 8.05 4.68 8.45
CA ALA A 30 9.44 4.23 8.48
C ALA A 30 10.09 4.26 7.08
N GLY A 31 9.37 3.87 6.03
CA GLY A 31 9.85 3.89 4.66
C GLY A 31 10.09 5.30 4.10
N ILE A 32 9.49 6.34 4.67
CA ILE A 32 9.80 7.75 4.35
C ILE A 32 11.09 8.17 5.05
N LEU A 33 11.35 7.64 6.25
CA LEU A 33 12.51 7.94 7.08
C LEU A 33 13.79 7.21 6.65
N VAL A 34 13.69 6.19 5.77
CA VAL A 34 14.84 5.48 5.22
C VAL A 34 15.23 6.11 3.87
N PRO A 35 16.29 6.96 3.82
CA PRO A 35 16.63 7.75 2.64
C PRO A 35 17.10 6.92 1.44
N PHE A 36 17.48 5.65 1.66
CA PHE A 36 17.99 4.75 0.62
C PHE A 36 16.92 3.85 -0.02
N ALA A 37 15.66 3.97 0.41
CA ALA A 37 14.55 3.19 -0.12
C ALA A 37 13.59 4.13 -0.89
N PRO A 38 13.70 4.25 -2.23
CA PRO A 38 12.76 5.05 -3.00
C PRO A 38 11.32 4.58 -2.74
N ALA A 39 10.45 5.49 -2.28
CA ALA A 39 9.08 5.20 -1.84
C ALA A 39 8.97 4.10 -0.76
N GLY A 40 9.99 3.92 0.09
CA GLY A 40 10.02 2.89 1.13
C GLY A 40 10.04 1.45 0.59
N LEU A 41 10.56 1.23 -0.63
CA LEU A 41 10.83 -0.09 -1.20
C LEU A 41 11.69 -0.93 -0.23
N GLY A 42 11.39 -2.22 -0.09
CA GLY A 42 12.06 -3.12 0.84
C GLY A 42 11.47 -3.07 2.26
N VAL A 43 11.40 -1.90 2.92
CA VAL A 43 10.92 -1.81 4.31
C VAL A 43 9.43 -2.15 4.42
N ARG A 44 8.61 -1.62 3.51
CA ARG A 44 7.16 -1.84 3.48
C ARG A 44 6.80 -3.26 3.01
N GLU A 45 7.59 -3.82 2.09
CA GLU A 45 7.43 -5.19 1.61
C GLU A 45 7.88 -6.20 2.65
N ALA A 46 9.00 -5.98 3.32
CA ALA A 46 9.50 -6.84 4.39
C ALA A 46 8.56 -6.82 5.60
N ALA A 47 8.00 -5.66 5.97
CA ALA A 47 7.01 -5.58 7.04
C ALA A 47 5.70 -6.31 6.68
N GLY A 48 5.20 -6.08 5.47
CA GLY A 48 3.97 -6.73 4.99
C GLY A 48 4.13 -8.23 4.79
N ALA A 49 5.20 -8.66 4.11
CA ALA A 49 5.51 -10.07 3.89
C ALA A 49 5.89 -10.78 5.19
N GLY A 50 6.69 -10.15 6.05
CA GLY A 50 7.12 -10.74 7.32
C GLY A 50 5.95 -11.07 8.25
N TYR A 51 4.93 -10.21 8.30
CA TYR A 51 3.72 -10.51 9.06
C TYR A 51 2.76 -11.44 8.30
N LEU A 52 2.62 -11.31 6.97
CA LEU A 52 1.83 -12.26 6.16
C LEU A 52 2.36 -13.69 6.27
N MET A 53 3.66 -13.89 6.41
CA MET A 53 4.28 -15.20 6.67
C MET A 53 3.86 -15.81 8.02
N THR A 54 3.36 -15.00 8.97
CA THR A 54 2.78 -15.52 10.23
C THR A 54 1.34 -16.04 10.06
N GLN A 55 0.65 -15.63 8.99
CA GLN A 55 -0.74 -16.01 8.71
C GLN A 55 -0.90 -16.93 7.49
N ILE A 56 0.06 -16.88 6.57
CA ILE A 56 0.12 -17.66 5.34
C ILE A 56 1.38 -18.52 5.43
N PRO A 57 1.26 -19.86 5.55
CA PRO A 57 2.40 -20.76 5.68
C PRO A 57 3.32 -20.75 4.45
N ASP A 58 2.78 -20.39 3.29
CA ASP A 58 3.52 -20.30 2.04
C ASP A 58 4.16 -18.90 1.88
N ALA A 59 5.49 -18.88 2.04
CA ALA A 59 6.33 -17.71 1.85
C ALA A 59 6.23 -17.13 0.42
N GLY A 60 6.02 -17.98 -0.59
CA GLY A 60 5.85 -17.56 -1.97
C GLY A 60 4.57 -16.74 -2.15
N ALA A 61 3.44 -17.29 -1.70
CA ALA A 61 2.17 -16.58 -1.71
C ALA A 61 2.23 -15.25 -0.91
N ALA A 62 2.87 -15.24 0.26
CA ALA A 62 2.99 -14.02 1.08
C ALA A 62 3.71 -12.87 0.34
N LEU A 63 4.78 -13.16 -0.41
CA LEU A 63 5.50 -12.19 -1.23
C LEU A 63 4.68 -11.69 -2.42
N VAL A 64 3.93 -12.60 -3.07
CA VAL A 64 3.02 -12.23 -4.16
C VAL A 64 1.92 -11.30 -3.65
N TYR A 65 1.32 -11.60 -2.50
CA TYR A 65 0.31 -10.73 -1.90
C TYR A 65 0.87 -9.35 -1.50
N ALA A 66 2.07 -9.31 -0.92
CA ALA A 66 2.72 -8.05 -0.58
C ALA A 66 3.00 -7.18 -1.82
N SER A 67 3.46 -7.79 -2.92
CA SER A 67 3.73 -7.07 -4.18
C SER A 67 2.45 -6.63 -4.89
N MET A 68 1.39 -7.45 -4.91
CA MET A 68 0.08 -7.04 -5.44
C MET A 68 -0.52 -5.87 -4.64
N ALA A 69 -0.35 -5.87 -3.32
CA ALA A 69 -0.82 -4.78 -2.48
C ALA A 69 -0.10 -3.45 -2.78
N ARG A 70 1.16 -3.51 -3.20
CA ARG A 70 1.91 -2.35 -3.69
C ARG A 70 1.34 -1.84 -5.02
N ALA A 71 1.15 -2.72 -5.99
CA ALA A 71 0.58 -2.36 -7.29
C ALA A 71 -0.79 -1.69 -7.10
N TRP A 72 -1.64 -2.27 -6.25
CA TRP A 72 -2.94 -1.70 -5.92
C TRP A 72 -2.84 -0.32 -5.28
N SER A 73 -1.97 -0.18 -4.27
CA SER A 73 -1.78 1.09 -3.58
C SER A 73 -1.23 2.19 -4.49
N PHE A 74 -0.33 1.85 -5.41
CA PHE A 74 0.20 2.77 -6.42
C PHE A 74 -0.88 3.19 -7.42
N CYS A 75 -1.72 2.26 -7.88
CA CYS A 75 -2.88 2.60 -8.72
C CYS A 75 -3.80 3.60 -8.03
N VAL A 76 -4.08 3.42 -6.74
CA VAL A 76 -4.88 4.36 -5.96
C VAL A 76 -4.21 5.73 -5.84
N GLU A 77 -2.89 5.79 -5.60
CA GLU A 77 -2.15 7.06 -5.58
C GLU A 77 -2.23 7.79 -6.91
N VAL A 78 -2.04 7.07 -8.03
CA VAL A 78 -2.14 7.64 -9.38
C VAL A 78 -3.55 8.18 -9.63
N ILE A 79 -4.59 7.44 -9.27
CA ILE A 79 -5.98 7.90 -9.41
C ILE A 79 -6.22 9.17 -8.59
N VAL A 80 -5.77 9.21 -7.33
CA VAL A 80 -5.92 10.39 -6.46
C VAL A 80 -5.16 11.58 -7.03
N PHE A 81 -3.93 11.37 -7.51
CA PHE A 81 -3.10 12.41 -8.13
C PHE A 81 -3.74 12.97 -9.40
N LEU A 82 -4.20 12.10 -10.30
CA LEU A 82 -4.90 12.50 -11.53
C LEU A 82 -6.21 13.24 -11.21
N THR A 83 -6.97 12.76 -10.23
CA THR A 83 -8.19 13.44 -9.76
C THR A 83 -7.87 14.84 -9.23
N GLY A 84 -6.82 14.98 -8.42
CA GLY A 84 -6.33 16.27 -7.93
C GLY A 84 -5.89 17.20 -9.06
N LEU A 85 -5.18 16.68 -10.06
CA LEU A 85 -4.79 17.45 -11.25
C LEU A 85 -6.01 17.91 -12.06
N LEU A 86 -7.01 17.06 -12.25
CA LEU A 86 -8.25 17.40 -12.96
C LEU A 86 -9.06 18.47 -12.22
N ILE A 87 -9.15 18.37 -10.88
CA ILE A 87 -9.80 19.41 -10.08
C ILE A 87 -9.05 20.73 -10.20
N ARG A 88 -7.71 20.69 -10.10
CA ARG A 88 -6.87 21.88 -10.27
C ARG A 88 -7.07 22.50 -11.64
N SER A 89 -6.98 21.73 -12.73
CA SER A 89 -7.11 22.28 -14.09
C SER A 89 -8.48 22.91 -14.32
N ARG A 90 -9.55 22.37 -13.72
CA ARG A 90 -10.90 22.96 -13.79
C ARG A 90 -11.05 24.24 -12.97
N LEU A 91 -10.36 24.37 -11.84
CA LEU A 91 -10.39 25.58 -11.01
C LEU A 91 -9.60 26.73 -11.63
N TYR A 92 -8.45 26.44 -12.26
CA TYR A 92 -7.56 27.45 -12.86
C TYR A 92 -7.85 27.74 -14.35
N SER A 93 -8.81 27.05 -14.97
CA SER A 93 -9.24 27.29 -16.37
C SER A 93 -10.39 28.32 -16.47
N LYS A 94 -10.71 29.02 -15.38
CA LYS A 94 -11.76 30.05 -15.34
C LYS A 94 -11.27 31.50 -15.49
N ASP A 95 -9.97 31.68 -15.73
CA ASP A 95 -9.37 32.94 -16.19
C ASP A 95 -9.08 32.86 -17.71
#